data_AF-A0A8S9ICP3-F1
#
_entry.id   AF-A0A8S9ICP3-F1
#
_cell.length_a   1.000
_cell.length_b   1.000
_cell.length_c   1.000
_cell.angle_alpha   90.00
_cell.angle_beta   90.00
_cell.angle_gamma   90.00
#
_symmetry.space_group_name_H-M   'P 1'
#
loop_
_entity.id
_entity.type
_entity.pdbx_description
1 polymer ?
#
loop_
_entity_poly.entity_id
_entity_poly.type
_entity_poly.pdbx_seq_one_letter_code
_entity_poly.pdbx_strand_id
1 'polypeptide(L)'
;MSWRKRKKHFFILSHSGKPIYSRYGDEHKLAGFSATLQAIISFVENGGDRVNLVKAGKHQVVFLVKGPIYLVCISCTDETYEYLRGQLDLLYGQMILILTNSIDRCFEKNANFDMAPLLGGTDAVFSSLVHSFSWNPATFLHAYTCLPLPYALRQATGTILQDVCASRVLFALLMCRHKVISLAGAQKASLHPDDLLLLSNFVMSSESFRQVLNNLSRQSAYQDTTLMPFCMPMCTSST
;
A
#
# COMPACT_ATOMS: atom_id res chain seq x y z
N MET A 1 -20.59 14.54 -1.83
CA MET A 1 -21.00 13.94 -0.53
C MET A 1 -19.98 14.34 0.53
N SER A 2 -20.42 14.79 1.72
CA SER A 2 -19.53 15.16 2.83
C SER A 2 -18.78 13.93 3.40
N TRP A 3 -17.48 14.07 3.66
CA TRP A 3 -16.62 13.02 4.22
C TRP A 3 -17.17 12.45 5.55
N ARG A 4 -17.86 13.29 6.34
CA ARG A 4 -18.47 12.91 7.63
C ARG A 4 -19.59 11.86 7.53
N LYS A 5 -20.17 11.67 6.34
CA LYS A 5 -21.23 10.67 6.12
C LYS A 5 -20.67 9.28 5.78
N ARG A 6 -19.35 9.12 5.68
CA ARG A 6 -18.70 7.87 5.33
C ARG A 6 -18.57 6.99 6.57
N LYS A 7 -18.88 5.70 6.44
CA LYS A 7 -18.78 4.73 7.54
C LYS A 7 -17.33 4.42 7.94
N LYS A 8 -16.37 4.61 7.03
CA LYS A 8 -14.95 4.38 7.27
C LYS A 8 -14.15 5.43 6.50
N HIS A 9 -13.11 5.97 7.11
CA HIS A 9 -12.28 7.01 6.52
C HIS A 9 -10.84 6.91 7.03
N PHE A 10 -9.89 7.14 6.13
CA PHE A 10 -8.46 7.06 6.39
C PHE A 10 -7.82 8.42 6.19
N PHE A 11 -6.91 8.74 7.10
CA PHE A 11 -6.07 9.92 7.08
C PHE A 11 -4.62 9.51 7.24
N ILE A 12 -3.73 10.23 6.57
CA ILE A 12 -2.30 10.19 6.79
C ILE A 12 -1.88 11.64 7.02
N LEU A 13 -1.15 11.89 8.09
CA LEU A 13 -0.66 13.22 8.46
C LEU A 13 0.76 13.14 9.03
N SER A 14 1.49 14.25 8.95
CA SER A 14 2.80 14.39 9.57
C SER A 14 2.69 14.56 11.08
N HIS A 15 3.81 14.40 11.81
CA HIS A 15 3.88 14.71 13.24
C HIS A 15 3.46 16.15 13.59
N SER A 16 3.62 17.08 12.63
CA SER A 16 3.20 18.49 12.74
C SER A 16 1.72 18.72 12.42
N GLY A 17 0.97 17.65 12.16
CA GLY A 17 -0.47 17.69 11.92
C GLY A 17 -0.86 18.08 10.49
N LYS A 18 0.10 18.20 9.59
CA LYS A 18 -0.16 18.52 8.18
C LYS A 18 -0.78 17.29 7.49
N PRO A 19 -1.91 17.44 6.79
CA PRO A 19 -2.50 16.34 6.04
C PRO A 19 -1.61 15.96 4.85
N ILE A 20 -1.33 14.65 4.72
CA ILE A 20 -0.58 14.06 3.61
C ILE A 20 -1.52 13.36 2.63
N TYR A 21 -2.52 12.64 3.14
CA TYR A 21 -3.53 11.96 2.34
C TYR A 21 -4.86 11.90 3.09
N SER A 22 -5.95 12.08 2.35
CA SER A 22 -7.31 11.83 2.81
C SER A 22 -8.06 10.95 1.82
N ARG A 23 -8.72 9.88 2.30
CA ARG A 23 -9.52 9.04 1.40
C ARG A 23 -10.70 9.77 0.75
N TYR A 24 -11.24 10.78 1.43
CA TYR A 24 -12.45 11.49 1.06
C TYR A 24 -12.36 12.94 1.48
N GLY A 25 -12.74 13.85 0.57
CA GLY A 25 -12.60 15.27 0.82
C GLY A 25 -11.18 15.76 0.48
N ASP A 26 -11.02 17.07 0.53
CA ASP A 26 -9.78 17.76 0.18
C ASP A 26 -8.92 17.93 1.44
N GLU A 27 -7.65 17.59 1.34
CA GLU A 27 -6.67 17.61 2.42
C GLU A 27 -6.56 19.00 3.04
N HIS A 28 -6.50 20.06 2.22
CA HIS A 28 -6.37 21.43 2.71
C HIS A 28 -7.59 21.86 3.53
N LYS A 29 -8.80 21.48 3.11
CA LYS A 29 -10.04 21.71 3.88
C LYS A 29 -10.10 20.89 5.17
N LEU A 30 -9.34 19.81 5.26
CA LEU A 30 -9.28 18.92 6.42
C LEU A 30 -8.12 19.24 7.39
N ALA A 31 -7.27 20.22 7.08
CA ALA A 31 -6.10 20.55 7.90
C ALA A 31 -6.40 20.80 9.38
N GLY A 32 -7.49 21.53 9.70
CA GLY A 32 -7.89 21.75 11.10
C GLY A 32 -8.32 20.47 11.83
N PHE A 33 -8.89 19.51 11.09
CA PHE A 33 -9.23 18.20 11.64
C PHE A 33 -7.98 17.34 11.86
N SER A 34 -7.05 17.34 10.91
CA SER A 34 -5.75 16.67 11.06
C SER A 34 -4.94 17.22 12.24
N ALA A 35 -4.94 18.53 12.45
CA ALA A 35 -4.34 19.15 13.63
C ALA A 35 -4.98 18.68 14.94
N THR A 36 -6.29 18.44 14.94
CA THR A 36 -7.00 17.89 16.11
C THR A 36 -6.57 16.43 16.38
N LEU A 37 -6.46 15.61 15.34
CA LEU A 37 -5.97 14.23 15.47
C LEU A 37 -4.53 14.19 16.01
N GLN A 38 -3.67 15.07 15.50
CA GLN A 38 -2.31 15.23 15.97
C GLN A 38 -2.26 15.65 17.44
N ALA A 39 -3.09 16.61 17.85
CA ALA A 39 -3.13 17.07 19.24
C ALA A 39 -3.53 15.95 20.21
N ILE A 40 -4.46 15.06 19.81
CA ILE A 40 -4.81 13.86 20.60
C ILE A 40 -3.59 12.95 20.78
N ILE A 41 -2.86 12.68 19.70
CA ILE A 41 -1.64 11.84 19.74
C ILE A 41 -0.61 12.47 20.68
N SER A 42 -0.28 13.75 20.49
CA SER A 42 0.71 14.46 21.31
C SER A 42 0.31 14.57 22.78
N PHE A 43 -0.97 14.74 23.09
CA PHE A 43 -1.43 14.78 24.49
C PHE A 43 -1.11 13.48 25.23
N VAL A 44 -1.35 12.33 24.58
CA VAL A 44 -1.09 11.01 25.17
C VAL A 44 0.42 10.72 25.24
N GLU A 45 1.17 11.08 24.20
CA GLU A 45 2.63 10.94 24.17
C GLU A 45 3.34 11.77 25.24
N ASN A 46 2.87 13.00 25.50
CA ASN A 46 3.38 13.84 26.59
C ASN A 46 3.13 13.23 27.98
N GLY A 47 2.11 12.36 28.10
CA GLY A 47 1.85 11.57 29.30
C GLY A 47 2.72 10.32 29.42
N GLY A 48 3.61 10.05 28.45
CA GLY A 48 4.48 8.87 28.42
C GLY A 48 3.81 7.60 27.89
N ASP A 49 2.65 7.70 27.25
CA ASP A 49 1.90 6.57 26.68
C ASP A 49 1.68 6.75 25.17
N ARG A 50 1.08 5.76 24.50
CA ARG A 50 0.79 5.80 23.06
C ARG A 50 -0.68 5.57 22.80
N VAL A 51 -1.32 6.51 22.09
CA VAL A 51 -2.70 6.34 21.67
C VAL A 51 -2.79 5.24 20.60
N ASN A 52 -3.66 4.26 20.85
CA ASN A 52 -3.93 3.16 19.92
C ASN A 52 -5.36 3.23 19.38
N LEU A 53 -6.34 3.46 20.26
CA LEU A 53 -7.76 3.42 19.94
C LEU A 53 -8.52 4.39 20.84
N VAL A 54 -9.40 5.19 20.23
CA VAL A 54 -10.44 5.95 20.93
C VAL A 54 -11.80 5.44 20.48
N LYS A 55 -12.68 5.07 21.42
CA LYS A 55 -14.06 4.67 21.13
C LYS A 55 -15.02 5.78 21.53
N ALA A 56 -15.91 6.15 20.62
CA ALA A 56 -16.94 7.18 20.82
C ALA A 56 -18.29 6.69 20.26
N GLY A 57 -19.10 6.09 21.12
CA GLY A 57 -20.34 5.42 20.71
C GLY A 57 -20.06 4.31 19.70
N LYS A 58 -20.62 4.42 18.49
CA LYS A 58 -20.39 3.46 17.39
C LYS A 58 -19.10 3.70 16.60
N HIS A 59 -18.37 4.78 16.89
CA HIS A 59 -17.15 5.11 16.17
C HIS A 59 -15.92 4.60 16.91
N GLN A 60 -14.97 4.08 16.14
CA GLN A 60 -13.63 3.72 16.54
C GLN A 60 -12.65 4.61 15.78
N VAL A 61 -11.74 5.27 16.49
CA VAL A 61 -10.62 6.01 15.93
C VAL A 61 -9.35 5.25 16.25
N VAL A 62 -8.79 4.58 15.25
CA VAL A 62 -7.58 3.76 15.35
C VAL A 62 -6.38 4.58 14.90
N PHE A 63 -5.32 4.57 15.71
CA PHE A 63 -4.10 5.32 15.46
C PHE A 63 -2.92 4.37 15.22
N LEU A 64 -2.10 4.72 14.25
CA LEU A 64 -0.83 4.06 13.96
C LEU A 64 0.26 5.12 13.76
N VAL A 65 1.19 5.20 14.71
CA VAL A 65 2.33 6.13 14.67
C VAL A 65 3.57 5.39 14.17
N LYS A 66 4.14 5.84 13.04
CA LYS A 66 5.36 5.31 12.43
C LYS A 66 6.38 6.44 12.28
N GLY A 67 7.15 6.68 13.34
CA GLY A 67 8.06 7.81 13.42
C GLY A 67 7.30 9.12 13.18
N PRO A 68 7.67 9.94 12.17
CA PRO A 68 7.01 11.22 11.90
C PRO A 68 5.73 11.11 11.05
N ILE A 69 5.27 9.90 10.70
CA ILE A 69 4.06 9.66 9.90
C ILE A 69 2.99 9.05 10.80
N TYR A 70 1.84 9.72 10.88
CA TYR A 70 0.70 9.29 11.68
C TYR A 70 -0.43 8.87 10.72
N LEU A 71 -0.87 7.61 10.85
CA LEU A 71 -2.00 7.07 10.10
C LEU A 71 -3.18 6.89 11.03
N VAL A 72 -4.36 7.31 10.58
CA VAL A 72 -5.59 7.27 11.39
C VAL A 72 -6.73 6.67 10.58
N CYS A 73 -7.44 5.70 11.16
CA CYS A 73 -8.70 5.19 10.63
C CYS A 73 -9.85 5.60 11.56
N ILE A 74 -10.87 6.26 11.02
CA ILE A 74 -12.13 6.52 11.71
C ILE A 74 -13.18 5.60 11.09
N SER A 75 -13.74 4.69 11.88
CA SER A 75 -14.73 3.72 11.40
C SER A 75 -15.94 3.60 12.34
N CYS A 76 -17.12 3.41 11.77
CA CYS A 76 -18.33 2.94 12.45
C CYS A 76 -18.89 1.67 11.78
N THR A 77 -18.00 0.86 11.20
CA THR A 77 -18.26 -0.52 10.77
C THR A 77 -18.11 -1.49 11.95
N ASP A 78 -18.47 -2.76 11.73
CA ASP A 78 -18.32 -3.84 12.70
C ASP A 78 -16.92 -4.51 12.64
N GLU A 79 -15.94 -3.83 12.04
CA GLU A 79 -14.56 -4.32 11.94
C GLU A 79 -13.84 -4.22 13.30
N THR A 80 -12.98 -5.20 13.59
CA THR A 80 -12.19 -5.22 14.82
C THR A 80 -11.05 -4.20 14.78
N TYR A 81 -10.53 -3.85 15.96
CA TYR A 81 -9.36 -2.98 16.08
C TYR A 81 -8.16 -3.53 15.30
N GLU A 82 -7.92 -4.84 15.40
CA GLU A 82 -6.79 -5.52 14.77
C GLU A 82 -6.88 -5.42 13.24
N TYR A 83 -8.08 -5.59 12.69
CA TYR A 83 -8.26 -5.48 11.24
C TYR A 83 -8.08 -4.04 10.74
N LEU A 84 -8.66 -3.06 11.44
CA LEU A 84 -8.49 -1.64 11.10
C LEU A 84 -7.03 -1.21 11.23
N ARG A 85 -6.30 -1.72 12.23
CA ARG A 85 -4.87 -1.49 12.39
C ARG A 85 -4.07 -2.11 11.25
N GLY A 86 -4.36 -3.35 10.86
CA GLY A 86 -3.73 -4.01 9.72
C GLY A 86 -3.94 -3.25 8.39
N GLN A 87 -5.11 -2.65 8.20
CA GLN A 87 -5.38 -1.76 7.06
C GLN A 87 -4.48 -0.51 7.07
N LEU A 88 -4.18 0.05 8.25
CA LEU A 88 -3.22 1.15 8.40
C LEU A 88 -1.79 0.68 8.14
N ASP A 89 -1.39 -0.51 8.58
CA ASP A 89 -0.07 -1.07 8.28
C ASP A 89 0.12 -1.29 6.76
N LEU A 90 -0.90 -1.80 6.05
CA LEU A 90 -0.88 -1.92 4.58
C LEU A 90 -0.80 -0.56 3.89
N LEU A 91 -1.53 0.45 4.37
CA LEU A 91 -1.43 1.81 3.85
C LEU A 91 -0.01 2.38 4.02
N TYR A 92 0.59 2.18 5.18
CA TYR A 92 1.97 2.59 5.43
C TYR A 92 2.96 1.83 4.53
N GLY A 93 2.79 0.52 4.34
CA GLY A 93 3.55 -0.27 3.39
C GLY A 93 3.43 0.26 1.96
N GLN A 94 2.24 0.67 1.53
CA GLN A 94 2.03 1.30 0.22
C GLN A 94 2.79 2.62 0.08
N MET A 95 2.85 3.44 1.15
CA MET A 95 3.65 4.67 1.16
C MET A 95 5.14 4.35 1.02
N ILE A 96 5.66 3.37 1.76
CA ILE A 96 7.06 2.93 1.66
C ILE A 96 7.36 2.46 0.24
N LEU A 97 6.45 1.68 -0.36
CA LEU A 97 6.63 1.21 -1.73
C LEU A 97 6.75 2.37 -2.75
N ILE A 98 5.94 3.42 -2.57
CA ILE A 98 5.93 4.60 -3.46
C ILE A 98 7.19 5.46 -3.24
N LEU A 99 7.51 5.78 -1.98
CA LEU A 99 8.54 6.76 -1.64
C LEU A 99 9.93 6.15 -1.46
N THR A 100 10.01 4.83 -1.26
CA THR A 100 11.22 4.07 -0.96
C THR A 100 11.99 4.70 0.21
N ASN A 101 13.32 4.78 0.12
CA ASN A 101 14.19 5.37 1.15
C ASN A 101 14.06 6.90 1.27
N SER A 102 13.21 7.54 0.46
CA SER A 102 13.02 8.99 0.54
C SER A 102 12.33 9.41 1.83
N ILE A 103 11.54 8.53 2.46
CA ILE A 103 10.87 8.83 3.74
C ILE A 103 11.91 9.20 4.80
N ASP A 104 12.86 8.31 5.09
CA ASP A 104 13.86 8.52 6.13
C ASP A 104 14.73 9.75 5.84
N ARG A 105 15.23 9.85 4.60
CA ARG A 105 16.07 10.98 4.16
C ARG A 105 15.35 12.33 4.26
N CYS A 106 14.04 12.39 4.01
CA CYS A 106 13.28 13.61 4.12
C CYS A 106 13.18 14.10 5.57
N PHE A 107 12.96 13.19 6.51
CA PHE A 107 12.80 13.53 7.93
C PHE A 107 14.12 13.75 8.66
N GLU A 108 15.20 13.06 8.28
CA GLU A 108 16.55 13.34 8.78
C GLU A 108 17.00 14.76 8.43
N LYS A 109 16.69 15.24 7.23
CA LYS A 109 17.08 16.58 6.76
C LYS A 109 16.22 17.69 7.36
N ASN A 110 14.91 17.46 7.46
CA ASN A 110 13.99 18.45 8.00
C ASN A 110 12.75 17.74 8.58
N ALA A 111 12.63 17.73 9.90
CA ALA A 111 11.46 17.15 10.57
C ALA A 111 10.14 17.78 10.09
N ASN A 112 10.14 19.02 9.60
CA ASN A 112 8.95 19.73 9.10
C ASN A 112 8.75 19.63 7.58
N PHE A 113 9.50 18.76 6.90
CA PHE A 113 9.40 18.54 5.47
C PHE A 113 7.96 18.17 5.08
N ASP A 114 7.47 18.81 4.01
CA ASP A 114 6.17 18.48 3.45
C ASP A 114 6.32 17.37 2.41
N MET A 115 5.82 16.18 2.76
CA MET A 115 5.89 15.01 1.90
C MET A 115 4.67 14.82 0.99
N ALA A 116 3.59 15.59 1.19
CA ALA A 116 2.41 15.50 0.33
C ALA A 116 2.75 15.67 -1.16
N PRO A 117 3.64 16.59 -1.57
CA PRO A 117 4.05 16.72 -2.98
C PRO A 117 4.73 15.46 -3.55
N LEU A 118 5.43 14.68 -2.73
CA LEU A 118 6.10 13.45 -3.18
C LEU A 118 5.11 12.32 -3.49
N LEU A 119 3.90 12.40 -2.95
CA LEU A 119 2.81 11.47 -3.21
C LEU A 119 1.84 11.99 -4.27
N GLY A 120 2.13 13.15 -4.88
CA GLY A 120 1.31 13.71 -5.95
C GLY A 120 1.11 12.71 -7.09
N GLY A 121 -0.15 12.53 -7.51
CA GLY A 121 -0.52 11.59 -8.57
C GLY A 121 -0.64 10.12 -8.13
N THR A 122 -0.47 9.81 -6.84
CA THR A 122 -0.61 8.44 -6.30
C THR A 122 -1.97 8.16 -5.67
N ASP A 123 -2.92 9.11 -5.74
CA ASP A 123 -4.26 9.00 -5.17
C ASP A 123 -5.00 7.75 -5.66
N ALA A 124 -4.84 7.40 -6.94
CA ALA A 124 -5.44 6.20 -7.51
C ALA A 124 -4.91 4.91 -6.87
N VAL A 125 -3.63 4.88 -6.47
CA VAL A 125 -3.00 3.73 -5.81
C VAL A 125 -3.57 3.52 -4.42
N PHE A 126 -3.59 4.58 -3.59
CA PHE A 126 -4.20 4.51 -2.25
C PHE A 126 -5.71 4.26 -2.32
N SER A 127 -6.39 4.86 -3.29
CA SER A 127 -7.82 4.66 -3.51
C SER A 127 -8.13 3.21 -3.90
N SER A 128 -7.31 2.59 -4.75
CA SER A 128 -7.46 1.18 -5.09
C SER A 128 -7.22 0.29 -3.86
N LEU A 129 -6.15 0.54 -3.10
CA LEU A 129 -5.82 -0.24 -1.91
C LEU A 129 -6.95 -0.19 -0.87
N VAL A 130 -7.40 1.00 -0.50
CA VAL A 130 -8.49 1.16 0.48
C VAL A 130 -9.80 0.56 -0.03
N HIS A 131 -10.05 0.58 -1.35
CA HIS A 131 -11.22 -0.09 -1.91
C HIS A 131 -11.11 -1.62 -1.78
N SER A 132 -9.91 -2.18 -1.93
CA SER A 132 -9.65 -3.62 -1.79
C SER A 132 -9.95 -4.16 -0.40
N PHE A 133 -9.82 -3.35 0.66
CA PHE A 133 -10.18 -3.75 2.03
C PHE A 133 -11.66 -4.13 2.18
N SER A 134 -12.54 -3.76 1.25
CA SER A 134 -13.97 -4.09 1.34
C SER A 134 -14.33 -5.43 0.71
N TRP A 135 -13.46 -6.01 -0.13
CA TRP A 135 -13.82 -7.20 -0.93
C TRP A 135 -12.71 -8.24 -1.06
N ASN A 136 -11.44 -7.87 -0.86
CA ASN A 136 -10.32 -8.76 -1.05
C ASN A 136 -9.89 -9.41 0.28
N PRO A 137 -10.19 -10.71 0.52
CA PRO A 137 -9.85 -11.38 1.76
C PRO A 137 -8.34 -11.49 2.00
N ALA A 138 -7.53 -11.38 0.93
CA ALA A 138 -6.08 -11.41 1.01
C ALA A 138 -5.53 -10.29 1.92
N THR A 139 -6.21 -9.14 1.97
CA THR A 139 -5.84 -8.00 2.81
C THR A 139 -6.06 -8.25 4.31
N PHE A 140 -6.98 -9.16 4.66
CA PHE A 140 -7.22 -9.60 6.03
C PHE A 140 -6.31 -10.76 6.42
N LEU A 141 -6.09 -11.69 5.48
CA LEU A 141 -5.34 -12.92 5.73
C LEU A 141 -3.82 -12.76 5.64
N HIS A 142 -3.31 -11.57 5.30
CA HIS A 142 -1.90 -11.34 4.95
C HIS A 142 -1.41 -12.38 3.93
N ALA A 143 -2.17 -12.49 2.84
CA ALA A 143 -1.99 -13.51 1.81
C ALA A 143 -2.02 -12.90 0.41
N TYR A 144 -1.77 -13.71 -0.61
CA TYR A 144 -2.03 -13.34 -2.01
C TYR A 144 -2.82 -14.45 -2.71
N THR A 145 -3.61 -14.08 -3.71
CA THR A 145 -4.42 -15.04 -4.45
C THR A 145 -3.62 -15.61 -5.61
N CYS A 146 -3.52 -16.94 -5.71
CA CYS A 146 -2.94 -17.60 -6.88
C CYS A 146 -3.99 -17.78 -7.99
N LEU A 147 -3.58 -17.73 -9.25
CA LEU A 147 -4.42 -18.17 -10.37
C LEU A 147 -4.35 -19.70 -10.49
N PRO A 148 -5.48 -20.43 -10.42
CA PRO A 148 -5.50 -21.87 -10.66
C PRO A 148 -5.07 -22.16 -12.11
N LEU A 149 -4.07 -23.03 -12.27
CA LEU A 149 -3.50 -23.42 -13.56
C LEU A 149 -3.12 -24.91 -13.54
N PRO A 150 -3.12 -25.59 -14.71
CA PRO A 150 -2.60 -26.95 -14.82
C PRO A 150 -1.15 -27.04 -14.34
N TYR A 151 -0.81 -28.14 -13.67
CA TYR A 151 0.52 -28.36 -13.10
C TYR A 151 1.65 -28.17 -14.12
N ALA A 152 1.52 -28.76 -15.31
CA ALA A 152 2.52 -28.66 -16.37
C ALA A 152 2.82 -27.21 -16.78
N LEU A 153 1.78 -26.37 -16.92
CA LEU A 153 1.94 -24.96 -17.28
C LEU A 153 2.56 -24.15 -16.14
N ARG A 154 2.19 -24.45 -14.89
CA ARG A 154 2.77 -23.82 -13.70
C ARG A 154 4.26 -24.14 -13.57
N GLN A 155 4.65 -25.39 -13.78
CA GLN A 155 6.05 -25.82 -13.80
C GLN A 155 6.84 -25.09 -14.90
N ALA A 156 6.34 -25.12 -16.14
CA ALA A 156 7.00 -24.46 -17.27
C ALA A 156 7.19 -22.95 -17.01
N THR A 157 6.17 -22.28 -16.49
CA THR A 157 6.24 -20.85 -16.15
C THR A 157 7.22 -20.60 -15.00
N GLY A 158 7.25 -21.48 -13.99
CA GLY A 158 8.23 -21.43 -12.90
C GLY A 158 9.67 -21.52 -13.41
N THR A 159 9.97 -22.47 -14.30
CA THR A 159 11.30 -22.61 -14.91
C THR A 159 11.70 -21.35 -15.67
N ILE A 160 10.81 -20.81 -16.52
CA ILE A 160 11.08 -19.58 -17.27
C ILE A 160 11.41 -18.40 -16.33
N LEU A 161 10.64 -18.21 -15.25
CA LEU A 161 10.90 -17.14 -14.30
C LEU A 161 12.22 -17.35 -13.51
N GLN A 162 12.61 -18.60 -13.26
CA GLN A 162 13.90 -18.90 -12.61
C GLN A 162 15.09 -18.57 -13.53
N ASP A 163 14.98 -18.86 -14.82
CA ASP A 163 16.01 -18.49 -15.81
C ASP A 163 16.16 -16.96 -15.90
N VAL A 164 15.06 -16.22 -15.78
CA VAL A 164 15.08 -14.74 -15.67
C VAL A 164 15.81 -14.30 -14.39
N CYS A 165 15.55 -14.94 -13.25
CA CYS A 165 16.24 -14.62 -11.99
C CYS A 165 17.75 -14.87 -12.06
N ALA A 166 18.19 -15.90 -12.79
CA ALA A 166 19.62 -16.17 -13.01
C ALA A 166 20.34 -15.01 -13.72
N SER A 167 19.61 -14.14 -14.41
CA SER A 167 20.11 -12.96 -15.14
C SER A 167 20.26 -11.69 -14.26
N ARG A 168 20.56 -11.85 -12.97
CA ARG A 168 20.73 -10.75 -11.96
C ARG A 168 19.44 -10.05 -11.51
N VAL A 169 18.30 -10.72 -11.63
CA VAL A 169 17.01 -10.26 -11.10
C VAL A 169 16.76 -10.92 -9.75
N LEU A 170 16.40 -10.14 -8.72
CA LEU A 170 16.15 -10.65 -7.37
C LEU A 170 14.83 -11.42 -7.28
N PHE A 171 13.77 -10.90 -7.89
CA PHE A 171 12.47 -11.56 -7.98
C PHE A 171 11.87 -11.39 -9.38
N ALA A 172 11.30 -12.46 -9.92
CA ALA A 172 10.51 -12.43 -11.14
C ALA A 172 9.09 -12.93 -10.83
N LEU A 173 8.09 -12.12 -11.15
CA LEU A 173 6.70 -12.34 -10.79
C LEU A 173 5.84 -12.27 -12.05
N LEU A 174 5.00 -13.28 -12.26
CA LEU A 174 3.98 -13.26 -13.30
C LEU A 174 2.60 -13.16 -12.65
N MET A 175 1.82 -12.16 -13.06
CA MET A 175 0.46 -11.95 -12.55
C MET A 175 -0.57 -11.81 -13.66
N CYS A 176 -1.82 -12.08 -13.31
CA CYS A 176 -3.00 -11.71 -14.07
C CYS A 176 -3.94 -10.94 -13.14
N ARG A 177 -4.07 -9.63 -13.35
CA ARG A 177 -4.80 -8.71 -12.46
C ARG A 177 -4.22 -8.78 -11.03
N HIS A 178 -5.03 -9.15 -10.04
CA HIS A 178 -4.62 -9.31 -8.64
C HIS A 178 -4.22 -10.75 -8.28
N LYS A 179 -4.09 -11.64 -9.27
CA LYS A 179 -3.77 -13.06 -9.05
C LYS A 179 -2.35 -13.37 -9.51
N VAL A 180 -1.58 -14.01 -8.62
CA VAL A 180 -0.22 -14.47 -8.91
C VAL A 180 -0.28 -15.79 -9.67
N ILE A 181 0.39 -15.84 -10.81
CA ILE A 181 0.53 -17.05 -11.62
C ILE A 181 1.74 -17.86 -11.14
N SER A 182 2.89 -17.20 -11.03
CA SER A 182 4.14 -17.80 -10.58
C SER A 182 5.07 -16.72 -10.05
N LEU A 183 5.95 -17.10 -9.12
CA LEU A 183 6.96 -16.25 -8.50
C LEU A 183 8.26 -17.05 -8.44
N ALA A 184 9.35 -16.43 -8.85
CA ALA A 184 10.71 -16.91 -8.68
C ALA A 184 11.54 -15.85 -7.95
N GLY A 185 12.52 -16.30 -7.18
CA GLY A 185 13.45 -15.45 -6.45
C GLY A 185 14.87 -16.00 -6.50
N ALA A 186 15.85 -15.11 -6.55
CA ALA A 186 17.26 -15.50 -6.48
C ALA A 186 17.61 -16.01 -5.07
N GLN A 187 18.50 -17.00 -5.00
CA GLN A 187 19.20 -17.42 -3.76
C GLN A 187 18.30 -17.60 -2.51
N LYS A 188 17.21 -18.38 -2.60
CA LYS A 188 16.26 -18.64 -1.50
C LYS A 188 15.58 -17.40 -0.90
N ALA A 189 15.64 -16.25 -1.56
CA ALA A 189 14.92 -15.06 -1.12
C ALA A 189 13.40 -15.34 -1.12
N SER A 190 12.71 -14.93 -0.06
CA SER A 190 11.26 -14.99 0.06
C SER A 190 10.68 -13.60 0.06
N LEU A 191 9.57 -13.41 -0.65
CA LEU A 191 8.82 -12.16 -0.66
C LEU A 191 7.59 -12.29 0.24
N HIS A 192 7.33 -11.29 1.10
CA HIS A 192 6.19 -11.34 2.01
C HIS A 192 4.87 -11.22 1.21
N PRO A 193 3.78 -11.90 1.63
CA PRO A 193 2.49 -11.79 0.93
C PRO A 193 1.96 -10.36 0.84
N ASP A 194 2.13 -9.55 1.88
CA ASP A 194 1.73 -8.14 1.85
C ASP A 194 2.50 -7.36 0.79
N ASP A 195 3.81 -7.62 0.61
CA ASP A 195 4.60 -6.97 -0.44
C ASP A 195 4.03 -7.29 -1.82
N LEU A 196 3.67 -8.55 -2.08
CA LEU A 196 3.01 -8.97 -3.33
C LEU A 196 1.67 -8.25 -3.53
N LEU A 197 0.89 -8.08 -2.47
CA LEU A 197 -0.40 -7.40 -2.49
C LEU A 197 -0.22 -5.92 -2.84
N LEU A 198 0.73 -5.25 -2.19
CA LEU A 198 1.05 -3.83 -2.40
C LEU A 198 1.67 -3.58 -3.77
N LEU A 199 2.58 -4.45 -4.22
CA LEU A 199 3.16 -4.41 -5.56
C LEU A 199 2.09 -4.59 -6.64
N SER A 200 1.22 -5.60 -6.49
CA SER A 200 0.12 -5.83 -7.41
C SER A 200 -0.80 -4.62 -7.49
N ASN A 201 -1.18 -4.05 -6.33
CA ASN A 201 -2.00 -2.85 -6.28
C ASN A 201 -1.32 -1.67 -6.98
N PHE A 202 -0.03 -1.44 -6.72
CA PHE A 202 0.74 -0.35 -7.31
C PHE A 202 0.81 -0.46 -8.83
N VAL A 203 1.20 -1.62 -9.37
CA VAL A 203 1.31 -1.85 -10.82
C VAL A 203 -0.04 -1.70 -11.50
N MET A 204 -1.12 -2.21 -10.90
CA MET A 204 -2.47 -2.15 -11.46
C MET A 204 -3.10 -0.74 -11.41
N SER A 205 -2.64 0.11 -10.50
CA SER A 205 -3.27 1.41 -10.21
C SER A 205 -2.45 2.61 -10.67
N SER A 206 -1.15 2.42 -10.90
CA SER A 206 -0.27 3.45 -11.43
C SER A 206 -0.53 3.69 -12.92
N GLU A 207 -0.70 4.95 -13.29
CA GLU A 207 -1.07 5.34 -14.66
C GLU A 207 0.00 4.95 -15.69
N SER A 208 1.28 5.17 -15.38
CA SER A 208 2.40 4.83 -16.28
C SER A 208 2.43 3.33 -16.60
N PHE A 209 2.21 2.47 -15.60
CA PHE A 209 2.17 1.02 -15.81
C PHE A 209 0.91 0.60 -16.55
N ARG A 210 -0.26 1.18 -16.23
CA ARG A 210 -1.51 0.90 -16.96
C ARG A 210 -1.42 1.23 -18.44
N GLN A 211 -0.76 2.33 -18.82
CA GLN A 211 -0.57 2.67 -20.23
C GLN A 211 0.24 1.59 -20.96
N VAL A 212 1.34 1.13 -20.37
CA VAL A 212 2.13 0.02 -20.91
C VAL A 212 1.29 -1.25 -21.05
N LEU A 213 0.54 -1.60 -20.01
CA LEU A 213 -0.32 -2.80 -20.01
C LEU A 213 -1.42 -2.74 -21.07
N ASN A 214 -2.04 -1.57 -21.25
CA ASN A 214 -3.05 -1.35 -22.29
C ASN A 214 -2.47 -1.47 -23.71
N ASN A 215 -1.22 -1.06 -23.89
CA ASN A 215 -0.53 -1.21 -25.17
C ASN A 215 -0.22 -2.69 -25.46
N LEU A 216 0.22 -3.44 -24.44
CA LEU A 216 0.47 -4.88 -24.56
C LEU A 216 -0.81 -5.67 -24.84
N SER A 217 -1.92 -5.33 -24.17
CA SER A 217 -3.21 -6.00 -24.42
C SER A 217 -3.76 -5.74 -25.82
N ARG A 218 -3.48 -4.57 -26.42
CA ARG A 218 -3.85 -4.26 -27.81
C ARG A 218 -3.07 -5.07 -28.84
N GLN A 219 -1.87 -5.55 -28.49
CA GLN A 219 -1.03 -6.38 -29.35
C GLN A 219 -1.32 -7.88 -29.20
N SER A 220 -2.08 -8.30 -28.17
CA SER A 220 -2.47 -9.69 -27.94
C SER A 220 -3.84 -9.99 -28.55
N ALA A 221 -3.97 -11.13 -29.22
CA ALA A 221 -5.25 -11.61 -29.78
C ALA A 221 -6.31 -11.95 -28.72
N TYR A 222 -5.94 -11.99 -27.44
CA TYR A 222 -6.84 -12.23 -26.29
C TYR A 222 -6.94 -10.98 -25.42
N GLN A 223 -8.05 -10.24 -25.53
CA GLN A 223 -8.30 -8.98 -24.82
C GLN A 223 -8.59 -9.15 -23.32
N ASP A 224 -8.87 -10.36 -22.84
CA ASP A 224 -9.36 -10.59 -21.46
C ASP A 224 -8.29 -11.04 -20.44
N THR A 225 -7.08 -11.39 -20.87
CA THR A 225 -6.00 -11.88 -19.98
C THR A 225 -4.66 -11.22 -20.27
N THR A 226 -4.47 -10.00 -19.76
CA THR A 226 -3.15 -9.36 -19.76
C THR A 226 -2.25 -10.04 -18.72
N LEU A 227 -1.27 -10.80 -19.20
CA LEU A 227 -0.18 -11.33 -18.38
C LEU A 227 0.82 -10.21 -18.09
N MET A 228 1.24 -10.10 -16.82
CA MET A 228 2.11 -9.03 -16.34
C MET A 228 3.39 -9.63 -15.77
N PRO A 229 4.49 -9.66 -16.55
CA PRO A 229 5.80 -9.99 -16.02
C PRO A 229 6.37 -8.78 -15.26
N PHE A 230 6.90 -9.01 -14.07
CA PHE A 230 7.55 -8.01 -13.23
C PHE A 230 8.88 -8.55 -12.73
N CYS A 231 9.96 -7.79 -12.93
CA CYS A 231 11.30 -8.16 -12.51
C CYS A 231 11.84 -7.09 -11.55
N MET A 232 12.24 -7.50 -10.34
CA MET A 232 12.91 -6.62 -9.38
C MET A 232 14.43 -6.77 -9.53
N PRO A 233 15.17 -5.71 -9.85
CA PRO A 233 16.62 -5.78 -9.97
C PRO A 233 17.28 -6.05 -8.61
N MET A 234 18.46 -6.68 -8.61
CA MET A 234 19.31 -6.68 -7.41
C MET A 234 19.82 -5.25 -7.14
N CYS A 235 19.63 -4.74 -5.93
CA CYS A 235 20.35 -3.56 -5.46
C CYS A 235 21.82 -3.94 -5.28
N THR A 236 22.68 -3.57 -6.22
CA THR A 236 24.12 -3.55 -5.98
C THR A 236 24.41 -2.34 -5.10
N SER A 237 24.57 -2.54 -3.80
CA SER A 237 25.21 -1.52 -2.96
C SER A 237 26.63 -1.33 -3.47
N SER A 238 26.88 -0.24 -4.19
CA SER A 238 28.23 0.25 -4.41
C SER A 238 28.78 0.68 -3.05
N THR A 239 29.67 -0.13 -2.49
CA THR A 239 30.58 0.25 -1.40
C THR A 239 31.44 1.43 -1.80
#